data_AF-A0A1G3RF10-F1
#
_entry.id   AF-A0A1G3RF10-F1
#
_cell.length_a   1.000
_cell.length_b   1.000
_cell.length_c   1.000
_cell.angle_alpha   90.00
_cell.angle_beta   90.00
_cell.angle_gamma   90.00
#
_symmetry.space_group_name_H-M   'P 1'
#
loop_
_entity.id
_entity.type
_entity.pdbx_description
1 polymer ?
#
loop_
_entity_poly.entity_id
_entity_poly.type
_entity_poly.pdbx_seq_one_letter_code
_entity_poly.pdbx_strand_id
1 'polypeptide(L)'
;MHRRTIPTTLTIAIGLLVISAAGMVGLKEGKNETADESIYLPSTYKAMAGLESPDFKKAVQAKSQTDHITQYYLDPRTRPTVLEFFAAITSSAEISEIILDASTERNLPPSLVFALVNEESRFNPRAINRNSTTVDRGLFQLNSASFPKLGVEDFYDPRINARYGTAHLAYCLEEGGNEVAALAVYNAGYGRVNKTGTPRATLDYIHRALNYRSNLEALFEAQVVARDARTVVLASADGFGK
;
A
#
# COMPACT_ATOMS: atom_id res chain seq x y z
N MET A 1 -13.40 21.69 47.08
CA MET A 1 -12.31 20.75 46.75
C MET A 1 -12.89 19.69 45.81
N HIS A 2 -12.91 19.92 44.49
CA HIS A 2 -11.86 19.54 43.53
C HIS A 2 -11.31 18.13 43.72
N ARG A 3 -11.75 17.18 42.89
CA ARG A 3 -10.87 16.35 42.05
C ARG A 3 -11.66 15.67 40.92
N ARG A 4 -11.25 16.00 39.69
CA ARG A 4 -11.56 15.32 38.43
C ARG A 4 -10.80 13.98 38.36
N THR A 5 -11.34 12.99 37.66
CA THR A 5 -10.56 12.10 36.78
C THR A 5 -11.42 11.63 35.60
N ILE A 6 -10.80 11.67 34.42
CA ILE A 6 -11.26 11.47 33.03
C ILE A 6 -10.91 10.02 32.59
N PRO A 7 -11.54 9.43 31.55
CA PRO A 7 -11.53 7.99 31.30
C PRO A 7 -10.25 7.50 30.58
N THR A 8 -9.98 6.20 30.74
CA THR A 8 -8.87 5.46 30.12
C THR A 8 -9.15 5.16 28.64
N THR A 9 -8.33 5.75 27.76
CA THR A 9 -8.23 5.41 26.34
C THR A 9 -7.39 4.15 26.15
N LEU A 10 -7.94 3.14 25.49
CA LEU A 10 -7.26 1.90 25.13
C LEU A 10 -6.29 2.18 23.96
N THR A 11 -4.99 2.12 24.23
CA THR A 11 -3.94 2.21 23.20
C THR A 11 -3.59 0.80 22.75
N ILE A 12 -3.91 0.43 21.51
CA ILE A 12 -3.46 -0.85 20.92
C ILE A 12 -2.05 -0.62 20.35
N ALA A 13 -1.04 -1.15 21.04
CA ALA A 13 0.33 -1.21 20.56
C ALA A 13 0.49 -2.43 19.62
N ILE A 14 0.80 -2.19 18.35
CA ILE A 14 1.17 -3.25 17.41
C ILE A 14 2.69 -3.43 17.49
N GLY A 15 3.12 -4.53 18.11
CA GLY A 15 4.53 -4.88 18.24
C GLY A 15 5.13 -5.36 16.92
N LEU A 16 6.23 -4.74 16.49
CA LEU A 16 7.11 -5.21 15.42
C LEU A 16 7.80 -6.52 15.86
N LEU A 17 7.59 -7.61 15.11
CA LEU A 17 8.46 -8.78 15.18
C LEU A 17 9.55 -8.65 14.10
N VAL A 18 10.77 -8.33 14.52
CA VAL A 18 11.96 -8.35 13.68
C VAL A 18 12.55 -9.76 13.72
N ILE A 19 12.58 -10.45 12.57
CA ILE A 19 13.36 -11.69 12.43
C ILE A 19 14.60 -11.36 11.60
N SER A 20 15.73 -11.28 12.28
CA SER A 20 17.07 -11.27 11.69
C SER A 20 17.48 -12.71 11.40
N ALA A 21 18.03 -12.97 10.21
CA ALA A 21 18.82 -14.17 9.96
C ALA A 21 20.06 -13.79 9.16
N ALA A 22 21.21 -13.79 9.86
CA ALA A 22 22.54 -13.81 9.29
C ALA A 22 23.03 -15.26 9.22
N GLY A 23 23.72 -15.62 8.14
CA GLY A 23 24.43 -16.89 8.00
C GLY A 23 25.19 -16.97 6.68
N MET A 24 26.51 -16.78 6.74
CA MET A 24 27.45 -17.10 5.65
C MET A 24 27.76 -18.61 5.62
N VAL A 25 28.09 -19.18 4.44
CA VAL A 25 29.33 -19.92 4.10
C VAL A 25 29.23 -20.70 2.75
N GLY A 26 30.16 -20.40 1.84
CA GLY A 26 30.94 -21.23 0.89
C GLY A 26 30.47 -22.53 0.21
N LEU A 27 30.45 -22.47 -1.14
CA LEU A 27 30.96 -23.38 -2.20
C LEU A 27 30.60 -24.89 -2.27
N LYS A 28 29.92 -25.31 -3.36
CA LYS A 28 30.44 -26.22 -4.42
C LYS A 28 29.43 -26.41 -5.58
N GLU A 29 29.94 -26.46 -6.81
CA GLU A 29 29.21 -26.77 -8.05
C GLU A 29 28.76 -28.24 -8.14
N GLY A 30 27.57 -28.48 -8.73
CA GLY A 30 27.07 -29.81 -9.08
C GLY A 30 25.72 -29.76 -9.84
N LYS A 31 25.80 -30.05 -11.15
CA LYS A 31 24.78 -30.31 -12.20
C LYS A 31 23.29 -30.46 -11.84
N ASN A 32 22.47 -29.74 -12.62
CA ASN A 32 21.09 -29.99 -13.11
C ASN A 32 20.27 -31.13 -12.47
N GLU A 33 19.29 -30.75 -11.66
CA GLU A 33 17.95 -31.33 -11.65
C GLU A 33 16.94 -30.18 -11.50
N THR A 34 15.78 -30.33 -12.14
CA THR A 34 14.69 -29.34 -12.24
C THR A 34 14.37 -28.72 -10.87
N ALA A 35 14.75 -27.47 -10.67
CA ALA A 35 14.36 -26.71 -9.49
C ALA A 35 12.85 -26.55 -9.51
N ASP A 36 12.17 -27.34 -8.67
CA ASP A 36 10.80 -27.07 -8.26
C ASP A 36 10.75 -25.62 -7.78
N GLU A 37 10.08 -24.76 -8.55
CA GLU A 37 9.76 -23.37 -8.24
C GLU A 37 8.76 -23.30 -7.06
N SER A 38 9.06 -24.03 -5.98
CA SER A 38 8.28 -24.01 -4.77
C SER A 38 8.59 -22.69 -4.06
N ILE A 39 7.68 -21.73 -4.19
CA ILE A 39 7.59 -20.54 -3.35
C ILE A 39 7.79 -20.97 -1.90
N TYR A 40 8.86 -20.50 -1.24
CA TYR A 40 9.12 -20.82 0.16
C TYR A 40 7.98 -20.27 1.02
N LEU A 41 7.24 -21.17 1.66
CA LEU A 41 6.06 -20.88 2.45
C LEU A 41 6.33 -21.24 3.92
N PRO A 42 6.43 -20.25 4.82
CA PRO A 42 6.54 -20.53 6.24
C PRO A 42 5.30 -21.31 6.73
N SER A 43 5.53 -22.39 7.48
CA SER A 43 4.49 -23.31 7.95
C SER A 43 3.37 -22.64 8.74
N THR A 44 3.65 -21.47 9.35
CA THR A 44 2.69 -20.63 10.06
C THR A 44 1.59 -20.08 9.15
N TYR A 45 1.90 -19.67 7.92
CA TYR A 45 0.89 -19.18 6.97
C TYR A 45 -0.01 -20.31 6.47
N LYS A 46 0.55 -21.50 6.26
CA LYS A 46 -0.21 -22.70 5.87
C LYS A 46 -1.21 -23.11 6.97
N ALA A 47 -0.80 -23.02 8.23
CA ALA A 47 -1.63 -23.33 9.38
C ALA A 47 -2.75 -22.29 9.62
N MET A 48 -2.50 -21.00 9.36
CA MET A 48 -3.49 -19.93 9.58
C MET A 48 -4.54 -19.83 8.46
N ALA A 49 -4.21 -20.25 7.23
CA ALA A 49 -5.12 -20.14 6.09
C ALA A 49 -6.13 -21.30 6.00
N GLY A 50 -5.89 -22.44 6.64
CA GLY A 50 -6.76 -23.62 6.56
C GLY A 50 -6.91 -24.21 5.15
N LEU A 51 -6.01 -23.86 4.23
CA LEU A 51 -6.04 -24.27 2.82
C LEU A 51 -4.89 -25.24 2.51
N GLU A 52 -5.19 -26.28 1.72
CA GLU A 52 -4.19 -27.20 1.20
C GLU A 52 -3.30 -26.54 0.14
N SER A 53 -2.06 -27.05 -0.01
CA SER A 53 -1.01 -26.44 -0.84
C SER A 53 -1.39 -26.18 -2.31
N PRO A 54 -2.13 -27.06 -3.01
CA PRO A 54 -2.54 -26.83 -4.40
C PRO A 54 -3.60 -25.73 -4.54
N ASP A 55 -4.52 -25.64 -3.57
CA ASP A 55 -5.59 -24.64 -3.57
C ASP A 55 -5.07 -23.26 -3.20
N PHE A 56 -4.09 -23.20 -2.30
CA PHE A 56 -3.37 -21.96 -2.02
C PHE A 56 -2.54 -21.50 -3.22
N LYS A 57 -1.85 -22.41 -3.93
CA LYS A 57 -1.09 -22.07 -5.14
C LYS A 57 -2.02 -21.56 -6.25
N LYS A 58 -3.20 -22.16 -6.43
CA LYS A 58 -4.26 -21.62 -7.30
C LYS A 58 -4.78 -20.27 -6.84
N ALA A 59 -5.00 -20.05 -5.54
CA ALA A 59 -5.43 -18.75 -5.01
C ALA A 59 -4.37 -17.66 -5.21
N VAL A 60 -3.08 -18.01 -5.08
CA VAL A 60 -1.93 -17.12 -5.34
C VAL A 60 -1.69 -16.89 -6.83
N GLN A 61 -1.99 -17.86 -7.71
CA GLN A 61 -1.83 -17.74 -9.16
C GLN A 61 -3.05 -17.15 -9.87
N ALA A 62 -4.25 -17.27 -9.30
CA ALA A 62 -5.45 -16.55 -9.71
C ALA A 62 -5.35 -15.04 -9.45
N LYS A 63 -4.25 -14.59 -8.84
CA LYS A 63 -3.83 -13.20 -8.64
C LYS A 63 -3.44 -12.50 -9.95
N SER A 64 -4.20 -12.71 -11.03
CA SER A 64 -4.63 -11.57 -11.84
C SER A 64 -5.58 -10.78 -10.95
N GLN A 65 -5.01 -10.08 -9.97
CA GLN A 65 -5.74 -9.50 -8.85
C GLN A 65 -6.71 -8.48 -9.42
N THR A 66 -7.98 -8.86 -9.51
CA THR A 66 -9.05 -7.90 -9.74
C THR A 66 -8.89 -6.80 -8.70
N ASP A 67 -8.72 -5.56 -9.13
CA ASP A 67 -8.60 -4.42 -8.23
C ASP A 67 -9.99 -4.12 -7.64
N HIS A 68 -10.39 -4.92 -6.64
CA HIS A 68 -11.66 -4.79 -5.97
C HIS A 68 -11.81 -3.42 -5.30
N ILE A 69 -10.70 -2.80 -4.87
CA ILE A 69 -10.76 -1.45 -4.28
C ILE A 69 -11.28 -0.47 -5.35
N THR A 70 -10.68 -0.46 -6.53
CA THR A 70 -11.15 0.39 -7.63
C THR A 70 -12.59 0.05 -8.02
N GLN A 71 -12.92 -1.23 -8.17
CA GLN A 71 -14.29 -1.64 -8.56
C GLN A 71 -15.35 -1.19 -7.54
N TYR A 72 -15.13 -1.46 -6.25
CA TYR A 72 -16.04 -1.06 -5.19
C TYR A 72 -16.09 0.46 -5.01
N TYR A 73 -15.00 1.17 -5.31
CA TYR A 73 -14.97 2.63 -5.21
C TYR A 73 -15.75 3.32 -6.34
N LEU A 74 -15.72 2.72 -7.54
CA LEU A 74 -16.42 3.25 -8.71
C LEU A 74 -17.91 2.90 -8.72
N ASP A 75 -18.33 1.84 -8.03
CA ASP A 75 -19.76 1.53 -7.86
C ASP A 75 -20.39 2.44 -6.78
N PRO A 76 -21.39 3.27 -7.12
CA PRO A 76 -22.04 4.18 -6.17
C PRO A 76 -22.65 3.49 -4.94
N ARG A 77 -23.01 2.20 -5.05
CA ARG A 77 -23.63 1.42 -3.96
C ARG A 77 -22.60 1.06 -2.88
N THR A 78 -21.36 0.82 -3.28
CA THR A 78 -20.27 0.37 -2.40
C THR A 78 -19.29 1.48 -2.05
N ARG A 79 -19.26 2.58 -2.83
CA ARG A 79 -18.38 3.74 -2.60
C ARG A 79 -18.39 4.25 -1.15
N PRO A 80 -19.55 4.39 -0.45
CA PRO A 80 -19.57 4.84 0.94
C PRO A 80 -18.78 3.92 1.88
N THR A 81 -18.87 2.59 1.70
CA THR A 81 -18.13 1.62 2.52
C THR A 81 -16.64 1.65 2.25
N VAL A 82 -16.23 1.89 1.00
CA VAL A 82 -14.81 2.08 0.65
C VAL A 82 -14.28 3.35 1.33
N LEU A 83 -15.01 4.45 1.25
CA LEU A 83 -14.64 5.71 1.92
C LEU A 83 -14.53 5.54 3.44
N GLU A 84 -15.47 4.82 4.06
CA GLU A 84 -15.42 4.52 5.51
C GLU A 84 -14.17 3.71 5.88
N PHE A 85 -13.87 2.66 5.11
CA PHE A 85 -12.69 1.82 5.32
C PHE A 85 -11.39 2.63 5.25
N PHE A 86 -11.22 3.46 4.21
CA PHE A 86 -10.01 4.26 4.07
C PHE A 86 -9.97 5.44 5.04
N ALA A 87 -11.11 6.02 5.41
CA ALA A 87 -11.17 7.07 6.44
C ALA A 87 -10.68 6.55 7.79
N ALA A 88 -10.96 5.29 8.13
CA ALA A 88 -10.44 4.66 9.34
C ALA A 88 -8.91 4.51 9.32
N ILE A 89 -8.31 4.33 8.14
CA ILE A 89 -6.85 4.16 7.97
C ILE A 89 -6.14 5.51 8.02
N THR A 90 -6.64 6.50 7.28
CA THR A 90 -6.02 7.83 7.16
C THR A 90 -6.41 8.78 8.29
N SER A 91 -7.42 8.41 9.09
CA SER A 91 -8.12 9.30 10.03
C SER A 91 -8.74 10.53 9.37
N SER A 92 -9.01 10.49 8.06
CA SER A 92 -9.63 11.59 7.32
C SER A 92 -10.37 11.10 6.06
N ALA A 93 -11.70 11.29 6.04
CA ALA A 93 -12.50 10.98 4.86
C ALA A 93 -12.09 11.81 3.64
N GLU A 94 -11.76 13.08 3.84
CA GLU A 94 -11.31 13.98 2.76
C GLU A 94 -10.00 13.49 2.13
N ILE A 95 -8.98 13.17 2.95
CA ILE A 95 -7.68 12.68 2.45
C ILE A 95 -7.87 11.34 1.74
N SER A 96 -8.71 10.47 2.28
CA SER A 96 -9.04 9.17 1.66
C SER A 96 -9.64 9.34 0.27
N GLU A 97 -10.66 10.20 0.16
CA GLU A 97 -11.31 10.47 -1.12
C GLU A 97 -10.34 11.07 -2.13
N ILE A 98 -9.52 12.05 -1.73
CA ILE A 98 -8.52 12.67 -2.60
C ILE A 98 -7.53 11.64 -3.15
N ILE A 99 -7.05 10.72 -2.32
CA ILE A 99 -6.11 9.68 -2.77
C ILE A 99 -6.82 8.69 -3.70
N LEU A 100 -8.04 8.26 -3.37
CA LEU A 100 -8.82 7.33 -4.20
C LEU A 100 -9.16 7.94 -5.58
N ASP A 101 -9.66 9.17 -5.62
CA ASP A 101 -9.92 9.90 -6.86
C ASP A 101 -8.64 10.02 -7.70
N ALA A 102 -7.54 10.51 -7.11
CA ALA A 102 -6.27 10.67 -7.83
C ALA A 102 -5.67 9.35 -8.32
N SER A 103 -5.93 8.23 -7.63
CA SER A 103 -5.51 6.88 -8.04
C SER A 103 -6.30 6.41 -9.26
N THR A 104 -7.63 6.49 -9.17
CA THR A 104 -8.55 6.03 -10.22
C THR A 104 -8.47 6.87 -11.49
N GLU A 105 -8.33 8.21 -11.38
CA GLU A 105 -8.08 9.11 -12.52
C GLU A 105 -6.82 8.74 -13.31
N ARG A 106 -5.83 8.10 -12.65
CA ARG A 106 -4.57 7.68 -13.25
C ARG A 106 -4.49 6.19 -13.54
N ASN A 107 -5.58 5.45 -13.35
CA ASN A 107 -5.61 3.99 -13.47
C ASN A 107 -4.49 3.31 -12.64
N LEU A 108 -4.19 3.86 -11.47
CA LEU A 108 -3.23 3.29 -10.53
C LEU A 108 -3.97 2.47 -9.48
N PRO A 109 -3.45 1.29 -9.08
CA PRO A 109 -4.04 0.52 -7.99
C PRO A 109 -4.08 1.36 -6.71
N PRO A 110 -5.25 1.64 -6.11
CA PRO A 110 -5.33 2.46 -4.91
C PRO A 110 -4.50 1.87 -3.77
N SER A 111 -4.42 0.55 -3.64
CA SER A 111 -3.58 -0.09 -2.63
C SER A 111 -2.10 0.31 -2.73
N LEU A 112 -1.56 0.45 -3.94
CA LEU A 112 -0.19 0.91 -4.20
C LEU A 112 -0.03 2.39 -3.82
N VAL A 113 -0.99 3.23 -4.21
CA VAL A 113 -0.94 4.67 -3.93
C VAL A 113 -1.04 4.94 -2.43
N PHE A 114 -1.94 4.27 -1.71
CA PHE A 114 -2.03 4.38 -0.25
C PHE A 114 -0.76 3.88 0.46
N ALA A 115 -0.15 2.79 -0.04
CA ALA A 115 1.11 2.30 0.50
C ALA A 115 2.26 3.29 0.31
N LEU A 116 2.35 3.91 -0.87
CA LEU A 116 3.29 4.99 -1.14
C LEU A 116 3.09 6.16 -0.17
N VAL A 117 1.88 6.70 -0.09
CA VAL A 117 1.58 7.87 0.77
C VAL A 117 1.81 7.56 2.26
N ASN A 118 1.55 6.33 2.70
CA ASN A 118 1.87 5.90 4.06
C ASN A 118 3.39 5.99 4.34
N GLU A 119 4.23 5.51 3.43
CA GLU A 119 5.69 5.59 3.58
C GLU A 119 6.21 7.02 3.46
N GLU A 120 5.62 7.85 2.60
CA GLU A 120 6.06 9.22 2.38
C GLU A 120 5.69 10.15 3.55
N SER A 121 4.44 10.11 4.01
CA SER A 121 3.92 11.12 4.94
C SER A 121 3.09 10.57 6.09
N ARG A 122 2.80 9.26 6.10
CA ARG A 122 1.76 8.67 6.96
C ARG A 122 0.44 9.44 6.84
N PHE A 123 0.08 9.77 5.60
CA PHE A 123 -1.13 10.54 5.25
C PHE A 123 -1.19 11.97 5.80
N ASN A 124 -0.07 12.55 6.23
CA ASN A 124 -0.03 13.92 6.72
C ASN A 124 0.15 14.93 5.55
N PRO A 125 -0.86 15.73 5.20
CA PRO A 125 -0.76 16.70 4.10
C PRO A 125 0.17 17.89 4.41
N ARG A 126 0.64 18.00 5.66
CA ARG A 126 1.59 19.03 6.12
C ARG A 126 2.97 18.45 6.41
N ALA A 127 3.24 17.20 6.01
CA ALA A 127 4.55 16.57 6.19
C ALA A 127 5.65 17.38 5.47
N ILE A 128 6.81 17.47 6.11
CA ILE A 128 7.98 18.16 5.58
C ILE A 128 9.25 17.36 5.88
N ASN A 129 10.07 17.16 4.87
CA ASN A 129 11.42 16.63 5.00
C ASN A 129 12.42 17.61 4.37
N ARG A 130 13.49 17.95 5.09
CA ARG A 130 14.49 18.93 4.66
C ARG A 130 15.77 18.19 4.26
N ASN A 131 16.07 18.21 2.97
CA ASN A 131 17.35 17.76 2.44
C ASN A 131 18.37 18.91 2.45
N SER A 132 19.62 18.63 2.07
CA SER A 132 20.70 19.63 2.09
C SER A 132 20.41 20.87 1.25
N THR A 133 19.75 20.70 0.11
CA THR A 133 19.48 21.78 -0.86
C THR A 133 18.03 21.85 -1.33
N THR A 134 17.20 20.88 -0.96
CA THR A 134 15.81 20.76 -1.40
C THR A 134 14.90 20.39 -0.23
N VAL A 135 13.58 20.48 -0.42
CA VAL A 135 12.61 20.13 0.60
C VAL A 135 11.48 19.33 -0.03
N ASP A 136 11.11 18.23 0.62
CA ASP A 136 9.99 17.37 0.26
C ASP A 136 8.77 17.75 1.11
N ARG A 137 7.58 17.80 0.51
CA ARG A 137 6.38 18.33 1.15
C ARG A 137 5.09 17.59 0.80
N GLY A 138 4.19 17.55 1.77
CA GLY A 138 2.81 17.05 1.61
C GLY A 138 2.71 15.53 1.56
N LEU A 139 1.55 15.04 1.13
CA LEU A 139 1.17 13.63 1.16
C LEU A 139 2.17 12.71 0.44
N PHE A 140 2.60 13.12 -0.74
CA PHE A 140 3.49 12.37 -1.64
C PHE A 140 4.96 12.81 -1.53
N GLN A 141 5.28 13.68 -0.56
CA GLN A 141 6.62 14.23 -0.34
C GLN A 141 7.25 14.74 -1.65
N LEU A 142 6.51 15.58 -2.38
CA LEU A 142 7.01 16.13 -3.64
C LEU A 142 8.20 17.05 -3.37
N ASN A 143 9.30 16.80 -4.07
CA ASN A 143 10.55 17.53 -3.90
C ASN A 143 10.53 18.87 -4.64
N SER A 144 10.93 19.95 -3.96
CA SER A 144 10.92 21.30 -4.53
C SER A 144 11.77 21.47 -5.79
N ALA A 145 12.85 20.71 -5.97
CA ALA A 145 13.68 20.79 -7.17
C ALA A 145 13.06 20.02 -8.36
N SER A 146 12.24 19.00 -8.08
CA SER A 146 11.52 18.25 -9.14
C SER A 146 10.28 18.99 -9.61
N PHE A 147 9.67 19.80 -8.75
CA PHE A 147 8.46 20.58 -9.03
C PHE A 147 8.67 22.09 -8.83
N PRO A 148 9.61 22.73 -9.57
CA PRO A 148 10.02 24.12 -9.32
C PRO A 148 8.93 25.15 -9.65
N LYS A 149 7.85 24.74 -10.33
CA LYS A 149 6.71 25.60 -10.68
C LYS A 149 5.63 25.66 -9.60
N LEU A 150 5.68 24.78 -8.60
CA LEU A 150 4.74 24.81 -7.49
C LEU A 150 5.16 25.85 -6.46
N GLY A 151 4.20 26.69 -6.05
CA GLY A 151 4.35 27.55 -4.88
C GLY A 151 4.42 26.70 -3.60
N VAL A 152 4.95 27.27 -2.52
CA VAL A 152 5.11 26.55 -1.24
C VAL A 152 3.80 25.99 -0.72
N GLU A 153 2.71 26.75 -0.82
CA GLU A 153 1.38 26.32 -0.36
C GLU A 153 0.76 25.25 -1.26
N ASP A 154 1.10 25.22 -2.56
CA ASP A 154 0.61 24.20 -3.49
C ASP A 154 1.10 22.80 -3.10
N PHE A 155 2.28 22.69 -2.48
CA PHE A 155 2.78 21.42 -1.96
C PHE A 155 1.93 20.89 -0.80
N TYR A 156 1.26 21.77 -0.06
CA TYR A 156 0.48 21.43 1.11
C TYR A 156 -1.02 21.34 0.83
N ASP A 157 -1.47 21.72 -0.37
CA ASP A 157 -2.80 21.41 -0.86
C ASP A 157 -2.86 19.91 -1.21
N PRO A 158 -3.69 19.11 -0.51
CA PRO A 158 -3.71 17.67 -0.69
C PRO A 158 -4.17 17.26 -2.10
N ARG A 159 -5.05 18.02 -2.76
CA ARG A 159 -5.54 17.71 -4.12
C ARG A 159 -4.45 17.96 -5.15
N ILE A 160 -3.76 19.09 -5.05
CA ILE A 160 -2.62 19.40 -5.92
C ILE A 160 -1.51 18.38 -5.70
N ASN A 161 -1.14 18.13 -4.45
CA ASN A 161 -0.08 17.20 -4.09
C ASN A 161 -0.39 15.77 -4.59
N ALA A 162 -1.62 15.28 -4.40
CA ALA A 162 -2.03 13.97 -4.91
C ALA A 162 -2.00 13.90 -6.44
N ARG A 163 -2.52 14.91 -7.14
CA ARG A 163 -2.51 14.96 -8.61
C ARG A 163 -1.09 14.87 -9.18
N TYR A 164 -0.13 15.57 -8.59
CA TYR A 164 1.27 15.53 -9.04
C TYR A 164 1.99 14.26 -8.56
N GLY A 165 1.69 13.76 -7.36
CA GLY A 165 2.26 12.54 -6.81
C GLY A 165 1.87 11.29 -7.60
N THR A 166 0.58 11.13 -7.91
CA THR A 166 0.13 10.01 -8.76
C THR A 166 0.64 10.13 -10.19
N ALA A 167 0.79 11.35 -10.71
CA ALA A 167 1.46 11.56 -11.99
C ALA A 167 2.92 11.09 -11.98
N HIS A 168 3.64 11.39 -10.90
CA HIS A 168 5.02 10.98 -10.74
C HIS A 168 5.14 9.46 -10.58
N LEU A 169 4.28 8.84 -9.77
CA LEU A 169 4.24 7.39 -9.62
C LEU A 169 3.94 6.69 -10.96
N ALA A 170 3.00 7.20 -11.76
CA ALA A 170 2.72 6.66 -13.09
C ALA A 170 3.95 6.68 -14.00
N TYR A 171 4.69 7.81 -14.01
CA TYR A 171 5.97 7.90 -14.71
C TYR A 171 6.99 6.87 -14.18
N CYS A 172 7.10 6.71 -12.85
CA CYS A 172 8.01 5.71 -12.27
C CYS A 172 7.64 4.28 -12.66
N LEU A 173 6.35 3.97 -12.80
CA LEU A 173 5.86 2.67 -13.26
C LEU A 173 6.22 2.42 -14.72
N GLU A 174 6.09 3.43 -15.57
CA GLU A 174 6.51 3.36 -16.97
C GLU A 174 8.01 3.10 -17.10
N GLU A 175 8.84 3.89 -16.40
CA GLU A 175 10.30 3.74 -16.45
C GLU A 175 10.82 2.48 -15.77
N GLY A 176 10.15 2.05 -14.69
CA GLY A 176 10.54 0.87 -13.91
C GLY A 176 10.07 -0.45 -14.51
N GLY A 177 8.99 -0.44 -15.29
CA GLY A 177 8.36 -1.62 -15.89
C GLY A 177 7.66 -2.57 -14.90
N ASN A 178 7.90 -2.41 -13.59
CA ASN A 178 7.18 -3.08 -12.51
C ASN A 178 7.20 -2.23 -11.24
N GLU A 179 6.39 -2.60 -10.26
CA GLU A 179 6.18 -1.82 -9.03
C GLU A 179 7.42 -1.72 -8.14
N VAL A 180 8.24 -2.78 -8.07
CA VAL A 180 9.49 -2.77 -7.28
C VAL A 180 10.46 -1.75 -7.85
N ALA A 181 10.66 -1.77 -9.17
CA ALA A 181 11.51 -0.82 -9.86
C ALA A 181 10.94 0.60 -9.81
N ALA A 182 9.61 0.75 -9.93
CA ALA A 182 8.95 2.04 -9.85
C ALA A 182 9.14 2.71 -8.48
N LEU A 183 8.95 1.97 -7.39
CA LEU A 183 9.18 2.47 -6.04
C LEU A 183 10.68 2.79 -5.81
N ALA A 184 11.59 2.05 -6.44
CA ALA A 184 13.02 2.39 -6.42
C ALA A 184 13.28 3.73 -7.12
N VAL A 185 12.70 3.92 -8.31
CA VAL A 185 12.82 5.16 -9.10
C VAL A 185 12.19 6.34 -8.37
N TYR A 186 11.03 6.16 -7.74
CA TYR A 186 10.35 7.20 -6.97
C TYR A 186 11.20 7.68 -5.80
N ASN A 187 11.74 6.74 -5.00
CA ASN A 187 12.50 7.09 -3.79
C ASN A 187 13.94 7.55 -4.07
N ALA A 188 14.64 6.89 -4.98
CA ALA A 188 16.07 7.15 -5.21
C ALA A 188 16.36 7.99 -6.46
N GLY A 189 15.37 8.18 -7.33
CA GLY A 189 15.51 8.82 -8.63
C GLY A 189 16.07 7.88 -9.70
N TYR A 190 15.49 7.94 -10.91
CA TYR A 190 15.88 7.09 -12.05
C TYR A 190 17.39 7.11 -12.34
N GLY A 191 17.97 8.31 -12.39
CA GLY A 191 19.40 8.47 -12.71
C GLY A 191 20.32 7.79 -11.69
N ARG A 192 19.92 7.72 -10.42
CA ARG A 192 20.70 7.01 -9.39
C ARG A 192 20.54 5.51 -9.53
N VAL A 193 19.30 5.03 -9.61
CA VAL A 193 19.00 3.60 -9.77
C VAL A 193 19.71 3.03 -11.00
N ASN A 194 19.67 3.73 -12.13
CA ASN A 194 20.30 3.27 -13.36
C ASN A 194 21.84 3.29 -13.32
N LYS A 195 22.46 4.27 -12.64
CA LYS A 195 23.93 4.42 -12.62
C LYS A 195 24.62 3.61 -11.55
N THR A 196 24.02 3.53 -10.36
CA THR A 196 24.68 2.96 -9.17
C THR A 196 23.87 1.86 -8.49
N GLY A 197 22.72 1.49 -9.07
CA GLY A 197 21.80 0.51 -8.51
C GLY A 197 20.94 1.09 -7.37
N THR A 198 20.07 0.24 -6.83
CA THR A 198 19.14 0.60 -5.76
C THR A 198 19.85 0.58 -4.40
N PRO A 199 19.90 1.71 -3.67
CA PRO A 199 20.50 1.75 -2.32
C PRO A 199 19.78 0.83 -1.34
N ARG A 200 20.49 0.32 -0.33
CA ARG A 200 19.88 -0.53 0.71
C ARG A 200 18.69 0.12 1.42
N ALA A 201 18.81 1.40 1.76
CA ALA A 201 17.72 2.16 2.37
C ALA A 201 16.46 2.21 1.48
N THR A 202 16.65 2.26 0.16
CA THR A 202 15.56 2.22 -0.82
C THR A 202 14.94 0.82 -0.92
N LEU A 203 15.74 -0.25 -0.81
CA LEU A 203 15.20 -1.61 -0.71
C LEU A 203 14.34 -1.78 0.55
N ASP A 204 14.79 -1.24 1.69
CA ASP A 204 14.03 -1.28 2.93
C ASP A 204 12.72 -0.47 2.82
N TYR A 205 12.74 0.67 2.11
CA TYR A 205 11.54 1.46 1.77
C TYR A 205 10.55 0.64 0.92
N ILE A 206 11.03 0.01 -0.16
CA ILE A 206 10.18 -0.80 -1.05
C ILE A 206 9.53 -1.94 -0.27
N HIS A 207 10.30 -2.61 0.59
CA HIS A 207 9.78 -3.70 1.42
C HIS A 207 8.65 -3.23 2.35
N ARG A 208 8.79 -2.07 3.00
CA ARG A 208 7.72 -1.54 3.86
C ARG A 208 6.48 -1.14 3.06
N ALA A 209 6.65 -0.47 1.92
CA ALA A 209 5.54 -0.10 1.04
C ALA A 209 4.76 -1.33 0.54
N LEU A 210 5.44 -2.33 -0.01
CA LEU A 210 4.77 -3.51 -0.56
C LEU A 210 4.14 -4.41 0.52
N ASN A 211 4.71 -4.46 1.72
CA ASN A 211 4.07 -5.11 2.86
C ASN A 211 2.81 -4.36 3.31
N TYR A 212 2.88 -3.03 3.40
CA TYR A 212 1.72 -2.21 3.72
C TYR A 212 0.59 -2.44 2.71
N ARG A 213 0.92 -2.39 1.41
CA ARG A 213 -0.01 -2.68 0.32
C ARG A 213 -0.68 -4.04 0.48
N SER A 214 0.12 -5.09 0.68
CA SER A 214 -0.41 -6.46 0.78
C SER A 214 -1.36 -6.62 1.98
N ASN A 215 -1.01 -6.01 3.12
CA ASN A 215 -1.86 -6.00 4.30
C ASN A 215 -3.15 -5.21 4.06
N LEU A 216 -3.06 -4.06 3.38
CA LEU A 216 -4.20 -3.23 3.03
C LEU A 216 -5.20 -3.97 2.15
N GLU A 217 -4.72 -4.65 1.10
CA GLU A 217 -5.55 -5.48 0.22
C GLU A 217 -6.24 -6.60 1.03
N ALA A 218 -5.49 -7.33 1.85
CA ALA A 218 -6.06 -8.39 2.68
C ALA A 218 -7.14 -7.88 3.67
N LEU A 219 -6.92 -6.71 4.28
CA LEU A 219 -7.90 -6.09 5.16
C LEU A 219 -9.15 -5.65 4.39
N PHE A 220 -8.99 -5.10 3.18
CA PHE A 220 -10.11 -4.71 2.34
C PHE A 220 -10.97 -5.92 1.95
N GLU A 221 -10.35 -7.01 1.51
CA GLU A 221 -11.04 -8.26 1.19
C GLU A 221 -11.83 -8.79 2.41
N ALA A 222 -11.18 -8.81 3.58
CA ALA A 222 -11.79 -9.36 4.79
C ALA A 222 -12.93 -8.49 5.35
N GLN A 223 -12.83 -7.16 5.23
CA GLN A 223 -13.75 -6.23 5.89
C GLN A 223 -14.82 -5.65 4.98
N VAL A 224 -14.55 -5.53 3.69
CA VAL A 224 -15.47 -4.90 2.72
C VAL A 224 -16.09 -5.98 1.85
N VAL A 225 -15.27 -6.69 1.06
CA VAL A 225 -15.76 -7.67 0.08
C VAL A 225 -16.49 -8.84 0.76
N ALA A 226 -15.90 -9.42 1.79
CA ALA A 226 -16.51 -10.55 2.50
C ALA A 226 -17.81 -10.17 3.24
N ARG A 227 -17.92 -8.93 3.75
CA ARG A 227 -19.15 -8.46 4.43
C ARG A 227 -20.27 -8.18 3.44
N ASP A 228 -19.94 -7.56 2.32
CA ASP A 228 -20.88 -7.29 1.24
C ASP A 228 -21.46 -8.59 0.67
N ALA A 229 -20.61 -9.57 0.36
CA ALA A 229 -21.04 -10.88 -0.13
C ALA A 229 -21.99 -11.60 0.85
N ARG A 230 -21.72 -11.56 2.16
CA ARG A 230 -22.61 -12.13 3.18
C ARG A 230 -23.96 -11.43 3.21
N THR A 231 -23.97 -10.10 3.09
CA THR A 231 -25.21 -9.30 3.10
C THR A 231 -26.09 -9.67 1.91
N VAL A 232 -25.49 -9.84 0.73
CA VAL A 232 -26.20 -10.27 -0.48
C VAL A 232 -26.81 -11.68 -0.31
N VAL A 233 -26.06 -12.63 0.25
CA VAL A 233 -26.55 -14.01 0.49
C VAL A 233 -27.72 -14.03 1.47
N LEU A 234 -27.65 -13.27 2.56
CA LEU A 234 -28.74 -13.20 3.54
C LEU A 234 -30.00 -12.56 2.94
N ALA A 235 -29.85 -11.45 2.20
CA ALA A 235 -30.97 -10.79 1.55
C ALA A 235 -31.67 -11.67 0.50
N SER A 236 -30.94 -12.55 -0.17
CA SER A 236 -31.50 -13.48 -1.15
C SER A 236 -32.11 -14.73 -0.52
N ALA A 237 -31.64 -15.16 0.67
CA ALA A 237 -32.27 -16.23 1.44
C ALA A 237 -33.64 -15.83 2.02
N ASP A 238 -33.81 -14.58 2.46
CA ASP A 238 -35.07 -14.08 3.02
C ASP A 238 -36.16 -13.84 1.96
N GLY A 239 -35.78 -13.75 0.68
CA GLY A 239 -36.68 -13.53 -0.46
C GLY A 239 -37.40 -14.78 -0.99
N PHE A 240 -36.97 -15.99 -0.61
CA PHE A 240 -37.54 -17.26 -1.08
C PHE A 240 -38.68 -17.81 -0.21
N GLY A 241 -39.09 -17.08 0.84
CA GLY A 241 -40.10 -17.51 1.82
C GLY A 241 -41.46 -16.80 1.73
N LYS A 242 -41.80 -16.14 0.61
CA LYS A 242 -43.10 -15.47 0.41
C LYS A 242 -43.82 -15.96 -0.83
#